data_AF-A0A6A0AL26-F1
#
_entry.id   AF-A0A6A0AL26-F1
#
_cell.length_a   1.000
_cell.length_b   1.000
_cell.length_c   1.000
_cell.angle_alpha   90.00
_cell.angle_beta   90.00
_cell.angle_gamma   90.00
#
_symmetry.space_group_name_H-M   'P 1'
#
loop_
_entity.id
_entity.type
_entity.pdbx_description
1 polymer ?
#
loop_
_entity_poly.entity_id
_entity_poly.type
_entity_poly.pdbx_seq_one_letter_code
_entity_poly.pdbx_strand_id
1 'polypeptide(L)'
;MRAVSCDAWEWRGEMVRHNNVVPNGHFHKKWQFMVKTWFNQPARKLRRRKARAEKAKSVFPRPVAGVLKPVVRCQTIKYNTKQRLGRGFTLEEL
;
A
#
# COMPACT_ATOMS: atom_id res chain seq x y z
N MET A 1 5.09 43.91 -59.23
CA MET A 1 4.93 44.37 -57.83
C MET A 1 4.60 43.15 -56.99
N ARG A 2 5.52 42.74 -56.11
CA ARG A 2 5.39 41.57 -55.25
C ARG A 2 4.47 41.90 -54.08
N ALA A 3 3.35 41.20 -53.95
CA ALA A 3 2.66 41.06 -52.68
C ALA A 3 2.91 39.62 -52.20
N VAL A 4 3.55 39.54 -51.06
CA VAL A 4 4.12 38.35 -50.44
C VAL A 4 2.98 37.42 -50.02
N SER A 5 3.10 36.13 -50.37
CA SER A 5 2.28 35.07 -49.78
C SER A 5 2.53 35.09 -48.26
N CYS A 6 1.56 35.57 -47.51
CA CYS A 6 1.56 35.44 -46.06
C CYS A 6 1.08 34.01 -45.76
N ASP A 7 1.99 33.05 -45.90
CA ASP A 7 1.75 31.66 -45.50
C ASP A 7 1.44 31.64 -44.00
N ALA A 8 0.22 31.20 -43.71
CA ALA A 8 -0.34 31.10 -42.38
C ALA A 8 0.45 30.09 -41.54
N TRP A 9 1.36 30.59 -40.69
CA TRP A 9 1.99 29.80 -39.63
C TRP A 9 1.12 29.85 -38.37
N GLU A 10 -0.03 29.18 -38.41
CA GLU A 10 -0.82 28.94 -37.19
C GLU A 10 -0.24 27.71 -36.46
N TRP A 11 0.66 27.96 -35.52
CA TRP A 11 1.16 26.94 -34.59
C TRP A 11 0.05 26.49 -33.63
N ARG A 12 -0.84 25.59 -34.07
CA ARG A 12 -1.76 24.86 -33.18
C ARG A 12 -1.04 23.69 -32.52
N GLY A 13 -0.33 23.97 -31.43
CA GLY A 13 0.20 22.95 -30.53
C GLY A 13 -0.93 22.33 -29.70
N GLU A 14 -1.58 21.29 -30.22
CA GLU A 14 -2.58 20.51 -29.47
C GLU A 14 -1.89 19.63 -28.40
N MET A 15 -1.91 20.08 -27.14
CA MET A 15 -1.31 19.40 -25.97
C MET A 15 -1.97 18.04 -25.66
N VAL A 16 -3.23 17.86 -26.06
CA VAL A 16 -4.02 16.64 -25.81
C VAL A 16 -4.58 16.16 -27.13
N ARG A 17 -4.25 14.92 -27.52
CA ARG A 17 -4.86 14.27 -28.68
C ARG A 17 -6.13 13.54 -28.23
N HIS A 18 -7.20 13.66 -29.01
CA HIS A 18 -8.49 12.98 -28.82
C HIS A 18 -9.23 13.32 -27.50
N ASN A 19 -10.42 12.74 -27.35
CA ASN A 19 -11.24 12.82 -26.14
C ASN A 19 -10.73 11.86 -25.05
N ASN A 20 -9.56 12.18 -24.49
CA ASN A 20 -8.95 11.43 -23.39
C ASN A 20 -9.34 12.02 -22.03
N VAL A 21 -9.36 11.18 -20.99
CA VAL A 21 -9.55 11.63 -19.60
C VAL A 21 -8.46 12.65 -19.25
N VAL A 22 -8.86 13.74 -18.59
CA VAL A 22 -7.94 14.80 -18.14
C VAL A 22 -6.82 14.17 -17.29
N PRO A 23 -5.54 14.32 -17.68
CA PRO A 23 -4.44 13.69 -16.98
C PRO A 23 -4.27 14.32 -15.58
N ASN A 24 -4.48 13.52 -14.53
CA ASN A 24 -4.26 13.90 -13.13
C ASN A 24 -3.12 13.07 -12.49
N GLY A 25 -1.93 13.14 -13.09
CA GLY A 25 -0.75 12.42 -12.63
C GLY A 25 -0.07 13.13 -11.47
N HIS A 26 0.03 12.48 -10.30
CA HIS A 26 0.64 13.07 -9.10
C HIS A 26 2.19 12.98 -9.12
N PHE A 27 2.80 13.44 -10.21
CA PHE A 27 4.25 13.37 -10.47
C PHE A 27 4.92 14.76 -10.51
N HIS A 28 4.31 15.76 -9.90
CA HIS A 28 4.77 17.17 -9.95
C HIS A 28 5.99 17.45 -9.04
N LYS A 29 6.28 16.57 -8.08
CA LYS A 29 7.43 16.68 -7.17
C LYS A 29 8.60 15.83 -7.68
N LYS A 30 9.79 16.02 -7.09
CA LYS A 30 10.99 15.19 -7.33
C LYS A 30 10.82 13.76 -6.75
N TRP A 31 9.87 13.00 -7.28
CA TRP A 31 9.47 11.67 -6.80
C TRP A 31 10.54 10.59 -7.06
N GLN A 32 11.36 10.77 -8.10
CA GLN A 32 12.39 9.81 -8.51
C GLN A 32 13.43 9.53 -7.41
N PHE A 33 13.73 10.53 -6.56
CA PHE A 33 14.65 10.36 -5.42
C PHE A 33 14.05 9.56 -4.27
N MET A 34 12.72 9.40 -4.21
CA MET A 34 12.01 8.72 -3.12
C MET A 34 11.40 7.38 -3.56
N VAL A 35 11.94 6.78 -4.61
CA VAL A 35 11.47 5.49 -5.12
C VAL A 35 11.92 4.37 -4.18
N LYS A 36 10.96 3.77 -3.48
CA LYS A 36 11.19 2.60 -2.65
C LYS A 36 11.04 1.32 -3.48
N THR A 37 12.16 0.68 -3.78
CA THR A 37 12.17 -0.63 -4.45
C THR A 37 11.94 -1.77 -3.44
N TRP A 38 11.43 -2.91 -3.93
CA TRP A 38 11.05 -4.06 -3.12
C TRP A 38 11.88 -5.32 -3.40
N PHE A 39 13.08 -5.19 -4.00
CA PHE A 39 13.98 -6.32 -4.31
C PHE A 39 14.39 -7.14 -3.09
N ASN A 40 14.39 -6.53 -1.90
CA ASN A 40 14.71 -7.20 -0.63
C ASN A 40 13.53 -8.02 -0.05
N GLN A 41 12.39 -8.11 -0.73
CA GLN A 41 11.22 -8.87 -0.28
C GLN A 41 11.52 -10.36 0.00
N PRO A 42 12.19 -11.14 -0.88
CA PRO A 42 12.56 -12.53 -0.60
C PRO A 42 13.48 -12.66 0.63
N ALA A 43 14.51 -11.81 0.73
CA ALA A 43 15.42 -11.79 1.87
C ALA A 43 14.66 -11.49 3.18
N ARG A 44 13.74 -10.52 3.18
CA ARG A 44 12.87 -10.21 4.34
C ARG A 44 11.94 -11.37 4.70
N LYS A 45 11.43 -12.13 3.72
CA LYS A 45 10.61 -13.33 3.96
C LYS A 45 11.43 -14.40 4.68
N LEU A 46 12.64 -14.70 4.19
CA LEU A 46 13.54 -15.67 4.82
C LEU A 46 13.93 -15.23 6.24
N ARG A 47 14.31 -13.96 6.42
CA ARG A 47 14.66 -13.40 7.74
C ARG A 47 13.53 -13.54 8.76
N ARG A 48 12.29 -13.18 8.38
CA ARG A 48 11.12 -13.35 9.25
C ARG A 48 10.84 -14.82 9.57
N ARG A 49 11.09 -15.75 8.65
CA ARG A 49 10.95 -17.19 8.91
C ARG A 49 11.96 -17.68 9.93
N LYS A 50 13.25 -17.35 9.76
CA LYS A 50 14.32 -17.73 10.70
C LYS A 50 14.04 -17.21 12.12
N ALA A 51 13.72 -15.92 12.25
CA ALA A 51 13.38 -15.32 13.54
C ALA A 51 12.17 -15.99 14.23
N ARG A 52 11.14 -16.39 13.46
CA ARG A 52 10.00 -17.15 14.02
C ARG A 52 10.42 -18.55 14.50
N ALA A 53 11.33 -19.22 13.77
CA ALA A 53 11.82 -20.55 14.16
C ALA A 53 12.73 -20.48 15.40
N GLU A 54 13.58 -19.46 15.50
CA GLU A 54 14.39 -19.19 16.70
C GLU A 54 13.52 -18.90 17.92
N LYS A 55 12.50 -18.05 17.76
CA LYS A 55 11.49 -17.81 18.81
C LYS A 55 10.76 -19.09 19.23
N ALA A 56 10.44 -19.96 18.28
CA ALA A 56 9.76 -21.22 18.59
C ALA A 56 10.63 -22.14 19.46
N LYS A 57 11.93 -22.23 19.14
CA LYS A 57 12.89 -23.01 19.93
C LYS A 57 13.06 -22.46 21.34
N SER A 58 13.10 -21.13 21.50
CA SER A 58 13.29 -20.50 22.82
C SER A 58 12.08 -20.59 23.74
N VAL A 59 10.86 -20.65 23.17
CA VAL A 59 9.59 -20.66 23.92
C VAL A 59 9.11 -22.09 24.23
N PHE A 60 9.67 -23.12 23.58
CA PHE A 60 9.35 -24.52 23.84
C PHE A 60 9.42 -24.84 25.35
N PRO A 61 8.38 -25.44 25.98
CA PRO A 61 7.24 -26.19 25.42
C PRO A 61 5.97 -25.38 25.12
N ARG A 62 5.98 -24.06 25.31
CA ARG A 62 4.79 -23.21 25.12
C ARG A 62 4.49 -22.97 23.63
N PRO A 63 3.22 -22.73 23.26
CA PRO A 63 2.84 -22.47 21.88
C PRO A 63 3.41 -21.15 21.34
N VAL A 64 3.88 -21.17 20.09
CA VAL A 64 4.59 -20.04 19.44
C VAL A 64 3.65 -18.87 19.08
N ALA A 65 2.36 -19.16 18.89
CA ALA A 65 1.33 -18.20 18.48
C ALA A 65 1.06 -17.11 19.56
N GLY A 66 1.60 -17.28 20.76
CA GLY A 66 1.46 -16.35 21.88
C GLY A 66 0.32 -16.75 22.80
N VAL A 67 -0.22 -15.76 23.50
CA VAL A 67 -1.34 -15.91 24.44
C VAL A 67 -2.67 -16.11 23.71
N LEU A 68 -3.63 -16.74 24.40
CA LEU A 68 -5.01 -16.85 23.93
C LEU A 68 -5.62 -15.45 23.79
N LYS A 69 -6.41 -15.24 22.74
CA LYS A 69 -7.04 -13.95 22.42
C LYS A 69 -8.57 -14.12 22.37
N PRO A 70 -9.34 -13.16 22.93
CA PRO A 70 -10.80 -13.21 22.86
C PRO A 70 -11.32 -12.91 21.45
N VAL A 71 -12.55 -13.31 21.19
CA VAL A 71 -13.27 -13.00 19.96
C VAL A 71 -14.08 -11.72 20.15
N VAL A 72 -13.82 -10.71 19.32
CA VAL A 72 -14.43 -9.37 19.43
C VAL A 72 -15.09 -8.97 18.12
N ARG A 73 -16.24 -8.27 18.20
CA ARG A 73 -16.92 -7.69 17.02
C ARG A 73 -16.18 -6.45 16.49
N CYS A 74 -16.19 -6.24 15.18
CA CYS A 74 -15.64 -5.00 14.61
C CYS A 74 -16.56 -3.80 14.88
N GLN A 75 -16.00 -2.59 14.91
CA GLN A 75 -16.68 -1.41 15.48
C GLN A 75 -17.73 -0.76 14.56
N THR A 76 -17.49 -0.72 13.24
CA THR A 76 -18.33 0.06 12.33
C THR A 76 -19.54 -0.74 11.84
N ILE A 77 -20.63 -0.04 11.47
CA ILE A 77 -21.85 -0.64 10.93
C ILE A 77 -21.52 -1.60 9.76
N LYS A 78 -20.62 -1.19 8.86
CA LYS A 78 -20.19 -2.01 7.72
C LYS A 78 -19.60 -3.37 8.12
N TYR A 79 -18.95 -3.47 9.28
CA TYR A 79 -18.22 -4.66 9.71
C TYR A 79 -18.78 -5.27 10.99
N ASN A 80 -19.91 -4.79 11.50
CA ASN A 80 -20.49 -5.26 12.76
C ASN A 80 -20.83 -6.76 12.73
N THR A 81 -21.06 -7.35 11.54
CA THR A 81 -21.31 -8.78 11.34
C THR A 81 -20.05 -9.64 11.42
N LYS A 82 -18.86 -9.03 11.33
CA LYS A 82 -17.58 -9.73 11.34
C LYS A 82 -17.01 -9.81 12.75
N GLN A 83 -16.40 -10.94 13.06
CA GLN A 83 -15.64 -11.16 14.29
C GLN A 83 -14.14 -11.18 13.99
N ARG A 84 -13.32 -10.79 14.96
CA ARG A 84 -11.85 -10.80 14.87
C ARG A 84 -11.23 -11.14 16.23
N LEU A 85 -9.95 -11.51 16.22
CA LEU A 85 -9.18 -11.68 17.45
C LEU A 85 -8.90 -10.31 18.10
N GLY A 86 -9.21 -10.22 19.39
CA GLY A 86 -9.00 -9.04 20.24
C GLY A 86 -7.58 -8.95 20.80
N ARG A 87 -7.39 -8.05 21.77
CA ARG A 87 -6.10 -7.82 22.43
C ARG A 87 -5.90 -8.75 23.64
N GLY A 88 -6.90 -8.83 24.51
CA GLY A 88 -6.91 -9.63 25.75
C GLY A 88 -8.30 -9.60 26.38
N PHE A 89 -8.55 -10.51 27.31
CA PHE A 89 -9.82 -10.67 28.02
C PHE A 89 -10.14 -9.49 28.94
N THR A 90 -11.42 -9.24 29.19
CA THR A 90 -11.85 -8.30 30.23
C THR A 90 -11.70 -8.95 31.62
N LEU A 91 -11.66 -8.16 32.69
CA LEU A 91 -11.55 -8.69 34.05
C LEU A 91 -12.76 -9.56 34.45
N GLU A 92 -13.92 -9.28 33.86
CA GLU A 92 -15.16 -10.04 34.06
C GLU A 92 -15.14 -11.40 33.35
N GLU A 93 -14.32 -11.54 32.31
CA GLU A 93 -14.17 -12.76 31.50
C GLU A 93 -13.04 -13.68 32.00
N LEU A 94 -12.20 -13.22 32.94
CA LEU A 94 -11.07 -13.98 33.50
C LEU A 94 -11.51 -14.95 34.60
#